data_AF-I4ANP2-F1
#
_entry.id   AF-I4ANP2-F1
#
_cell.length_a   1.000
_cell.length_b   1.000
_cell.length_c   1.000
_cell.angle_alpha   90.00
_cell.angle_beta   90.00
_cell.angle_gamma   90.00
#
_symmetry.space_group_name_H-M   'P 1'
#
loop_
_entity.id
_entity.type
_entity.pdbx_description
1 polymer ?
#
loop_
_entity_poly.entity_id
_entity_poly.type
_entity_poly.pdbx_seq_one_letter_code
_entity_poly.pdbx_strand_id
1 'polypeptide(L)'
;MKTTILSIFFFILFSFFSFASAQMAHVELEELIEKQQVKINARGLGGYFGKKLLLNIYNTYSKPLLVKISAGTIFTSEDEHIQDLMILEDYQFAIQKGATKMQPVLTACIQATNGSPYKNALYNFDRLDTKGLSKVAQTIAKFDYQSDYTAQASVWCVSNNKKTAYLSNPKQEIFENLAKAVCQAKGEDFDKIEFKAQEKYIPTFTFNGYLQTFLEENQQVNIEVYDAQNKLLKIIIENQEAKAGFFYRSFLFTQQIGEEAIFKVKLVNAINKKVLAEQEVNKNSIAHNEDMKLIESENKFIFVLDEPTKLNLALYDDQNHLFKTYFTDKEYNKSSQTVINIRHNVFIPKSGTYFLVAKDENGKEIGRERVYTDGHKIERKQMLVQRHNFSVNLVDPVSGASLDVFDKYGNKVANILENSALHHGYRIIPTVFKHYLGHGQTFYLRMTDKNGILIKEDIIEGK
;
A
#
# COMPACT_ATOMS: atom_id res chain seq x y z
N MET A 1 -38.42 -65.95 31.17
CA MET A 1 -36.98 -66.31 31.14
C MET A 1 -36.51 -66.79 29.75
N LYS A 2 -36.87 -66.16 28.63
CA LYS A 2 -36.37 -66.55 27.29
C LYS A 2 -36.15 -65.40 26.28
N THR A 3 -36.30 -64.13 26.68
CA THR A 3 -36.25 -62.99 25.74
C THR A 3 -35.13 -61.98 26.02
N THR A 4 -34.29 -62.17 27.04
CA THR A 4 -33.23 -61.21 27.43
C THR A 4 -31.81 -61.59 27.03
N ILE A 5 -31.59 -62.73 26.36
CA ILE A 5 -30.24 -63.20 25.98
C ILE A 5 -29.85 -62.78 24.55
N LEU A 6 -30.81 -62.37 23.70
CA LEU A 6 -30.52 -62.00 22.31
C LEU A 6 -30.04 -60.55 22.11
N SER A 7 -30.28 -59.65 23.08
CA SER A 7 -29.86 -58.24 22.98
C SER A 7 -28.42 -57.96 23.43
N ILE A 8 -27.77 -58.88 24.14
CA ILE A 8 -26.38 -58.70 24.60
C ILE A 8 -25.38 -59.12 23.52
N PHE A 9 -25.77 -60.01 22.60
CA PHE A 9 -24.91 -60.44 21.49
C PHE A 9 -24.81 -59.41 20.35
N PHE A 10 -25.76 -58.46 20.26
CA PHE A 10 -25.72 -57.39 19.25
C PHE A 10 -24.88 -56.17 19.68
N PHE A 11 -24.60 -56.02 20.98
CA PHE A 11 -23.81 -54.90 21.51
C PHE A 11 -22.29 -55.15 21.50
N ILE A 12 -21.86 -56.42 21.42
CA ILE A 12 -20.43 -56.80 21.37
C ILE A 12 -19.88 -56.77 19.93
N LEU A 13 -20.74 -56.85 18.91
CA LEU A 13 -20.31 -56.75 17.50
C LEU A 13 -20.07 -55.31 17.01
N PHE A 14 -20.43 -54.28 17.78
CA PHE A 14 -20.19 -52.88 17.41
C PHE A 14 -18.90 -52.29 18.01
N SER A 15 -18.19 -53.03 18.87
CA SER A 15 -16.99 -52.55 19.57
C SER A 15 -15.67 -52.76 18.81
N PHE A 16 -15.71 -53.42 17.65
CA PHE A 16 -14.54 -53.65 16.79
C PHE A 16 -14.59 -52.83 15.50
N PHE A 17 -15.14 -51.62 15.53
CA PHE A 17 -14.62 -50.58 14.65
C PHE A 17 -13.24 -50.21 15.17
N SER A 18 -12.25 -51.04 14.83
CA SER A 18 -10.85 -50.69 14.85
C SER A 18 -10.73 -49.35 14.13
N PHE A 19 -10.59 -48.27 14.91
CA PHE A 19 -9.95 -47.07 14.43
C PHE A 19 -8.54 -47.51 14.05
N ALA A 20 -8.39 -48.02 12.83
CA ALA A 20 -7.11 -48.07 12.18
C ALA A 20 -6.68 -46.61 12.15
N SER A 21 -5.80 -46.22 13.08
CA SER A 21 -5.11 -44.96 13.01
C SER A 21 -4.26 -45.07 11.75
N ALA A 22 -4.84 -44.67 10.62
CA ALA A 22 -4.11 -44.52 9.39
C ALA A 22 -3.00 -43.54 9.74
N GLN A 23 -1.80 -44.06 9.91
CA GLN A 23 -0.62 -43.27 10.18
C GLN A 23 -0.49 -42.36 8.96
N MET A 24 -0.90 -41.10 9.11
CA MET A 24 -0.82 -40.14 8.04
C MET A 24 0.66 -39.96 7.76
N ALA A 25 1.13 -40.51 6.64
CA ALA A 25 2.48 -40.26 6.19
C ALA A 25 2.63 -38.76 5.96
N HIS A 26 3.77 -38.21 6.41
CA HIS A 26 4.12 -36.85 6.09
C HIS A 26 4.33 -36.74 4.58
N VAL A 27 3.74 -35.72 3.97
CA VAL A 27 3.94 -35.42 2.54
C VAL A 27 4.64 -34.07 2.44
N GLU A 28 5.71 -34.00 1.65
CA GLU A 28 6.44 -32.76 1.41
C GLU A 28 5.53 -31.75 0.70
N LEU A 29 5.62 -30.48 1.08
CA LEU A 29 4.82 -29.39 0.52
C LEU A 29 4.98 -29.31 -1.01
N GLU A 30 6.19 -29.53 -1.51
CA GLU A 30 6.51 -29.57 -2.94
C GLU A 30 5.65 -30.60 -3.69
N GLU A 31 5.59 -31.83 -3.19
CA GLU A 31 4.79 -32.91 -3.78
C GLU A 31 3.30 -32.56 -3.77
N LEU A 32 2.82 -31.92 -2.70
CA LEU A 32 1.43 -31.47 -2.60
C LEU A 32 1.10 -30.36 -3.60
N ILE A 33 2.04 -29.45 -3.87
CA ILE A 33 1.90 -28.38 -4.87
C ILE A 33 1.86 -28.99 -6.27
N GLU A 34 2.80 -29.89 -6.60
CA GLU A 34 2.85 -30.59 -7.90
C GLU A 34 1.57 -31.36 -8.20
N LYS A 35 1.02 -32.04 -7.18
CA LYS A 35 -0.24 -32.79 -7.29
C LYS A 35 -1.49 -31.91 -7.22
N GLN A 36 -1.35 -30.59 -7.10
CA GLN A 36 -2.43 -29.62 -6.93
C GLN A 36 -3.35 -29.93 -5.74
N GLN A 37 -2.78 -30.56 -4.70
CA GLN A 37 -3.47 -30.95 -3.46
C GLN A 37 -3.46 -29.83 -2.41
N VAL A 38 -2.68 -28.78 -2.65
CA VAL A 38 -2.73 -27.54 -1.90
C VAL A 38 -2.67 -26.33 -2.84
N LYS A 39 -3.18 -25.19 -2.37
CA LYS A 39 -2.86 -23.86 -2.92
C LYS A 39 -2.05 -23.09 -1.89
N ILE A 40 -1.02 -22.39 -2.34
CA ILE A 40 -0.16 -21.59 -1.47
C ILE A 40 -0.19 -20.12 -1.89
N ASN A 41 -0.29 -19.23 -0.90
CA ASN A 41 0.00 -17.81 -1.05
C ASN A 41 1.04 -17.44 0.01
N ALA A 42 2.17 -16.89 -0.42
CA ALA A 42 3.27 -16.54 0.45
C ALA A 42 3.47 -15.02 0.45
N ARG A 43 3.61 -14.43 1.64
CA ARG A 43 3.79 -12.98 1.79
C ARG A 43 4.87 -12.61 2.81
N GLY A 44 5.67 -11.61 2.49
CA GLY A 44 6.69 -11.05 3.38
C GLY A 44 6.08 -10.46 4.66
N LEU A 45 6.77 -10.63 5.78
CA LEU A 45 6.39 -10.06 7.08
C LEU A 45 7.21 -8.81 7.44
N GLY A 46 8.21 -8.45 6.63
CA GLY A 46 9.03 -7.25 6.85
C GLY A 46 10.30 -7.49 7.67
N GLY A 47 11.37 -6.80 7.30
CA GLY A 47 12.64 -6.72 8.04
C GLY A 47 13.68 -7.76 7.61
N TYR A 48 14.82 -7.79 8.30
CA TYR A 48 16.00 -8.54 7.85
C TYR A 48 16.12 -9.98 8.38
N PHE A 49 15.65 -10.26 9.61
CA PHE A 49 15.97 -11.53 10.29
C PHE A 49 14.84 -12.12 11.16
N GLY A 50 14.71 -13.45 11.18
CA GLY A 50 13.66 -14.17 11.91
C GLY A 50 12.51 -14.64 11.00
N LYS A 51 11.26 -14.62 11.51
CA LYS A 51 10.09 -15.09 10.76
C LYS A 51 9.68 -14.07 9.71
N LYS A 52 10.20 -14.16 8.48
CA LYS A 52 9.99 -13.14 7.43
C LYS A 52 9.03 -13.52 6.33
N LEU A 53 8.52 -14.74 6.34
CA LEU A 53 7.57 -15.21 5.36
C LEU A 53 6.35 -15.80 6.09
N LEU A 54 5.16 -15.44 5.63
CA LEU A 54 3.92 -16.05 6.05
C LEU A 54 3.35 -16.89 4.92
N LEU A 55 3.20 -18.18 5.17
CA LEU A 55 2.59 -19.12 4.23
C LEU A 55 1.11 -19.30 4.57
N ASN A 56 0.25 -19.06 3.60
CA ASN A 56 -1.16 -19.40 3.65
C ASN A 56 -1.39 -20.63 2.76
N ILE A 57 -1.54 -21.80 3.38
CA ILE A 57 -1.62 -23.08 2.67
C ILE A 57 -3.04 -23.61 2.81
N TYR A 58 -3.76 -23.68 1.70
CA TYR A 58 -5.13 -24.18 1.62
C TYR A 58 -5.15 -25.62 1.11
N ASN A 59 -5.77 -26.52 1.86
CA ASN A 59 -5.92 -27.91 1.48
C ASN A 59 -7.08 -28.09 0.48
N THR A 60 -6.75 -28.29 -0.80
CA THR A 60 -7.72 -28.61 -1.86
C THR A 60 -8.02 -30.10 -1.95
N TYR A 61 -7.23 -30.95 -1.29
CA TYR A 61 -7.42 -32.39 -1.32
C TYR A 61 -8.66 -32.83 -0.55
N SER A 62 -9.15 -34.03 -0.87
CA SER A 62 -10.39 -34.57 -0.28
C SER A 62 -10.22 -35.12 1.14
N LYS A 63 -8.98 -35.16 1.66
CA LYS A 63 -8.62 -35.71 2.98
C LYS A 63 -7.75 -34.72 3.77
N PRO A 64 -7.69 -34.83 5.10
CA PRO A 64 -6.69 -34.13 5.90
C PRO A 64 -5.27 -34.45 5.41
N LEU A 65 -4.38 -33.45 5.49
CA LEU A 65 -2.98 -33.56 5.09
C LEU A 65 -2.09 -33.35 6.31
N LEU A 66 -0.99 -34.11 6.39
CA LEU A 66 0.12 -33.86 7.31
C LEU A 66 1.28 -33.32 6.47
N VAL A 67 1.38 -32.00 6.41
CA VAL A 67 2.32 -31.29 5.53
C VAL A 67 3.67 -31.17 6.23
N LYS A 68 4.74 -31.45 5.48
CA LYS A 68 6.12 -31.17 5.87
C LYS A 68 6.70 -30.09 4.94
N ILE A 69 7.43 -29.14 5.53
CA ILE A 69 8.25 -28.17 4.80
C ILE A 69 9.66 -28.36 5.30
N SER A 70 10.60 -28.60 4.41
CA SER A 70 11.98 -28.88 4.78
C SER A 70 12.83 -27.61 4.80
N ALA A 71 13.84 -27.56 5.68
CA ALA A 71 14.86 -26.53 5.65
C ALA A 71 15.55 -26.51 4.27
N GLY A 72 15.69 -25.32 3.71
CA GLY A 72 16.18 -25.11 2.36
C GLY A 72 15.11 -24.91 1.29
N THR A 73 13.82 -25.00 1.61
CA THR A 73 12.75 -24.60 0.67
C THR A 73 12.85 -23.10 0.35
N ILE A 74 12.80 -22.74 -0.94
CA ILE A 74 12.97 -21.36 -1.43
C ILE A 74 11.65 -20.78 -1.91
N PHE A 75 11.51 -19.47 -1.69
CA PHE A 75 10.44 -18.64 -2.18
C PHE A 75 11.01 -17.42 -2.90
N THR A 76 10.67 -17.28 -4.17
CA THR A 76 11.18 -16.23 -5.06
C THR A 76 10.24 -15.03 -5.01
N SER A 77 10.81 -13.83 -4.87
CA SER A 77 10.06 -12.57 -4.83
C SER A 77 9.43 -12.27 -6.20
N GLU A 78 8.21 -11.73 -6.22
CA GLU A 78 7.63 -11.16 -7.45
C GLU A 78 8.24 -9.80 -7.80
N ASP A 79 8.89 -9.15 -6.84
CA ASP A 79 9.60 -7.88 -7.00
C ASP A 79 11.11 -8.15 -7.14
N GLU A 80 11.68 -7.84 -8.31
CA GLU A 80 13.08 -8.09 -8.65
C GLU A 80 14.08 -7.29 -7.80
N HIS A 81 13.63 -6.26 -7.10
CA HIS A 81 14.45 -5.46 -6.20
C HIS A 81 14.44 -5.98 -4.75
N ILE A 82 13.69 -7.04 -4.47
CA ILE A 82 13.56 -7.65 -3.15
C ILE A 82 14.23 -9.01 -3.12
N GLN A 83 14.75 -9.39 -1.95
CA GLN A 83 15.42 -10.67 -1.76
C GLN A 83 14.44 -11.85 -1.76
N ASP A 84 14.81 -12.90 -2.48
CA ASP A 84 14.29 -14.25 -2.33
C ASP A 84 14.59 -14.79 -0.92
N LEU A 85 13.72 -15.69 -0.44
CA LEU A 85 13.76 -16.20 0.92
C LEU A 85 13.90 -17.72 0.95
N MET A 86 14.78 -18.22 1.82
CA MET A 86 14.97 -19.64 2.06
C MET A 86 14.59 -19.99 3.50
N ILE A 87 13.81 -21.06 3.68
CA ILE A 87 13.39 -21.56 5.00
C ILE A 87 14.58 -22.17 5.76
N LEU A 88 14.72 -21.84 7.04
CA LEU A 88 15.86 -22.23 7.88
C LEU A 88 15.62 -23.42 8.82
N GLU A 89 14.40 -23.96 8.88
CA GLU A 89 14.07 -25.11 9.73
C GLU A 89 12.95 -25.96 9.13
N ASP A 90 12.82 -27.19 9.62
CA ASP A 90 11.74 -28.08 9.22
C ASP A 90 10.43 -27.68 9.94
N TYR A 91 9.33 -27.61 9.18
CA TYR A 91 7.99 -27.42 9.72
C TYR A 91 7.12 -28.65 9.43
N GLN A 92 6.30 -29.03 10.41
CA GLN A 92 5.31 -30.09 10.24
C GLN A 92 4.00 -29.68 10.89
N PHE A 93 2.89 -29.82 10.16
CA PHE A 93 1.56 -29.49 10.68
C PHE A 93 0.45 -30.18 9.89
N ALA A 94 -0.68 -30.40 10.57
CA ALA A 94 -1.88 -30.93 9.93
C ALA A 94 -2.74 -29.79 9.34
N ILE A 95 -3.36 -30.04 8.18
CA ILE A 95 -4.38 -29.19 7.58
C ILE A 95 -5.62 -30.04 7.30
N GLN A 96 -6.74 -29.68 7.93
CA GLN A 96 -8.02 -30.34 7.65
C GLN A 96 -8.47 -30.10 6.20
N LYS A 97 -9.32 -30.99 5.69
CA LYS A 97 -9.92 -30.85 4.35
C LYS A 97 -10.60 -29.47 4.23
N GLY A 98 -10.28 -28.72 3.18
CA GLY A 98 -10.89 -27.41 2.93
C GLY A 98 -10.53 -26.33 3.95
N ALA A 99 -9.52 -26.56 4.79
CA ALA A 99 -9.01 -25.56 5.72
C ALA A 99 -7.75 -24.88 5.18
N THR A 100 -7.49 -23.68 5.69
CA THR A 100 -6.24 -22.93 5.46
C THR A 100 -5.40 -22.93 6.72
N LYS A 101 -4.11 -23.25 6.61
CA LYS A 101 -3.12 -23.02 7.67
C LYS A 101 -2.32 -21.77 7.35
N MET A 102 -2.28 -20.85 8.32
CA MET A 102 -1.34 -19.73 8.32
C MET A 102 -0.09 -20.14 9.11
N GLN A 103 1.07 -20.14 8.48
CA GLN A 103 2.32 -20.59 9.09
C GLN A 103 3.41 -19.54 8.86
N PRO A 104 3.80 -18.77 9.88
CA PRO A 104 4.99 -17.93 9.79
C PRO A 104 6.24 -18.83 9.90
N VAL A 105 7.21 -18.60 9.00
CA VAL A 105 8.42 -19.42 8.89
C VAL A 105 9.69 -18.57 9.01
N LEU A 106 10.71 -19.14 9.67
CA LEU A 106 12.07 -18.57 9.77
C LEU A 106 12.76 -18.69 8.42
N THR A 107 13.32 -17.57 7.96
CA THR A 107 13.96 -17.51 6.65
C THR A 107 15.25 -16.72 6.68
N ALA A 108 16.17 -17.07 5.79
CA ALA A 108 17.30 -16.22 5.39
C ALA A 108 17.07 -15.66 3.99
N CYS A 109 17.58 -14.46 3.75
CA CYS A 109 17.56 -13.87 2.42
C CYS A 109 18.70 -14.44 1.57
N ILE A 110 18.48 -14.75 0.29
CA ILE A 110 19.51 -15.41 -0.55
C ILE A 110 20.19 -14.47 -1.57
N GLN A 111 19.90 -13.17 -1.56
CA GLN A 111 20.44 -12.20 -2.52
C GLN A 111 21.02 -10.95 -1.85
N ALA A 112 22.31 -10.98 -1.48
CA ALA A 112 22.95 -9.94 -0.67
C ALA A 112 22.80 -8.47 -1.16
N THR A 113 22.49 -8.23 -2.44
CA THR A 113 22.35 -6.89 -3.04
C THR A 113 20.92 -6.35 -3.07
N ASN A 114 19.91 -7.20 -2.96
CA ASN A 114 18.51 -6.78 -3.05
C ASN A 114 17.98 -6.27 -1.70
N GLY A 115 16.87 -5.53 -1.72
CA GLY A 115 16.20 -5.04 -0.51
C GLY A 115 15.64 -6.18 0.35
N SER A 116 15.65 -6.02 1.68
CA SER A 116 14.98 -6.96 2.58
C SER A 116 13.48 -7.05 2.29
N PRO A 117 12.80 -8.17 2.57
CA PRO A 117 11.35 -8.28 2.43
C PRO A 117 10.65 -7.13 3.15
N TYR A 118 9.68 -6.50 2.48
CA TYR A 118 8.71 -5.61 3.12
C TYR A 118 7.42 -6.36 3.49
N LYS A 119 6.61 -5.77 4.37
CA LYS A 119 5.32 -6.33 4.79
C LYS A 119 4.40 -6.46 3.57
N ASN A 120 3.87 -7.66 3.35
CA ASN A 120 3.02 -8.06 2.23
C ASN A 120 3.71 -8.15 0.85
N ALA A 121 5.05 -8.12 0.76
CA ALA A 121 5.74 -8.48 -0.48
C ALA A 121 5.28 -9.89 -0.95
N LEU A 122 5.01 -10.08 -2.24
CA LEU A 122 4.49 -11.33 -2.77
C LEU A 122 5.63 -12.28 -3.16
N TYR A 123 5.42 -13.56 -2.88
CA TYR A 123 6.40 -14.61 -3.11
C TYR A 123 5.77 -15.84 -3.76
N ASN A 124 6.54 -16.45 -4.66
CA ASN A 124 6.20 -17.71 -5.32
C ASN A 124 7.05 -18.85 -4.77
N PHE A 125 6.45 -20.02 -4.60
CA PHE A 125 7.19 -21.24 -4.28
C PHE A 125 8.12 -21.60 -5.43
N ASP A 126 9.41 -21.84 -5.15
CA ASP A 126 10.41 -22.13 -6.17
C ASP A 126 11.22 -23.39 -5.85
N ARG A 127 11.63 -24.11 -6.89
CA ARG A 127 12.36 -25.40 -6.87
C ARG A 127 13.80 -25.22 -7.33
N LEU A 128 14.44 -24.10 -7.02
CA LEU A 128 15.85 -23.94 -7.37
C LEU A 128 16.65 -25.15 -6.84
N ASP A 129 17.38 -25.84 -7.72
CA ASP A 129 18.29 -26.94 -7.34
C ASP A 129 19.46 -26.34 -6.56
N THR A 130 19.24 -26.18 -5.26
CA THR A 130 20.18 -25.52 -4.38
C THR A 130 20.79 -26.51 -3.41
N LYS A 131 21.24 -27.68 -3.88
CA LYS A 131 21.93 -28.68 -3.02
C LYS A 131 22.91 -28.04 -2.03
N GLY A 132 23.65 -27.03 -2.47
CA GLY A 132 24.52 -26.21 -1.62
C GLY A 132 23.77 -25.41 -0.54
N LEU A 133 22.74 -24.64 -0.88
CA LEU A 133 21.98 -23.86 0.09
C LEU A 133 21.17 -24.74 1.05
N SER A 134 20.57 -25.83 0.56
CA SER A 134 19.85 -26.78 1.39
C SER A 134 20.79 -27.40 2.43
N LYS A 135 22.06 -27.67 2.09
CA LYS A 135 23.06 -28.16 3.04
C LYS A 135 23.36 -27.16 4.16
N VAL A 136 23.48 -25.88 3.81
CA VAL A 136 23.67 -24.80 4.78
C VAL A 136 22.42 -24.65 5.66
N ALA A 137 21.22 -24.62 5.07
CA ALA A 137 19.96 -24.52 5.80
C ALA A 137 19.74 -25.68 6.77
N GLN A 138 20.02 -26.92 6.35
CA GLN A 138 19.96 -28.10 7.22
C GLN A 138 20.97 -28.04 8.36
N THR A 139 22.16 -27.49 8.12
CA THR A 139 23.15 -27.29 9.20
C THR A 139 22.66 -26.25 10.19
N ILE A 140 22.11 -25.13 9.71
CA ILE A 140 21.49 -24.09 10.55
C ILE A 140 20.37 -24.69 11.40
N ALA A 141 19.46 -25.45 10.80
CA ALA A 141 18.35 -26.12 11.49
C ALA A 141 18.84 -27.13 12.54
N LYS A 142 19.81 -27.97 12.18
CA LYS A 142 20.34 -29.04 13.04
C LYS A 142 20.92 -28.51 14.35
N PHE A 143 21.57 -27.35 14.31
CA PHE A 143 22.27 -26.78 15.46
C PHE A 143 21.56 -25.56 16.06
N ASP A 144 20.35 -25.24 15.60
CA ASP A 144 19.54 -24.11 16.08
C ASP A 144 20.26 -22.74 15.93
N TYR A 145 20.88 -22.50 14.76
CA TYR A 145 21.63 -21.27 14.47
C TYR A 145 20.81 -20.20 13.72
N GLN A 146 19.49 -20.38 13.61
CA GLN A 146 18.58 -19.48 12.91
C GLN A 146 18.56 -18.08 13.51
N SER A 147 19.06 -17.90 14.75
CA SER A 147 19.18 -16.60 15.41
C SER A 147 20.59 -15.96 15.32
N ASP A 148 21.56 -16.66 14.74
CA ASP A 148 22.94 -16.20 14.64
C ASP A 148 23.21 -15.47 13.30
N TYR A 149 23.93 -14.36 13.35
CA TYR A 149 24.21 -13.54 12.17
C TYR A 149 25.10 -14.25 11.13
N THR A 150 25.95 -15.19 11.57
CA THR A 150 26.82 -15.97 10.69
C THR A 150 25.98 -16.89 9.81
N ALA A 151 24.78 -17.31 10.24
CA ALA A 151 23.87 -18.11 9.41
C ALA A 151 23.52 -17.38 8.10
N GLN A 152 23.15 -16.10 8.19
CA GLN A 152 22.82 -15.27 7.02
C GLN A 152 24.05 -15.03 6.12
N ALA A 153 25.24 -14.84 6.73
CA ALA A 153 26.49 -14.70 5.98
C ALA A 153 26.85 -16.00 5.24
N SER A 154 26.66 -17.16 5.86
CA SER A 154 26.90 -18.48 5.26
C SER A 154 25.99 -18.74 4.06
N VAL A 155 24.73 -18.33 4.14
CA VAL A 155 23.81 -18.36 3.00
C VAL A 155 24.37 -17.54 1.83
N TRP A 156 24.82 -16.31 2.06
CA TRP A 156 25.39 -15.45 1.02
C TRP A 156 26.74 -15.94 0.45
N CYS A 157 27.55 -16.66 1.23
CA CYS A 157 28.75 -17.32 0.70
C CYS A 157 28.41 -18.32 -0.40
N VAL A 158 27.29 -19.02 -0.27
CA VAL A 158 26.83 -19.99 -1.28
C VAL A 158 26.02 -19.29 -2.38
N SER A 159 24.99 -18.52 -2.04
CA SER A 159 24.07 -17.95 -3.03
C SER A 159 24.67 -16.83 -3.87
N ASN A 160 25.57 -16.02 -3.30
CA ASN A 160 26.21 -14.90 -3.98
C ASN A 160 27.71 -15.15 -4.23
N ASN A 161 28.15 -16.40 -4.11
CA ASN A 161 29.54 -16.83 -4.25
C ASN A 161 30.55 -15.93 -3.50
N LYS A 162 30.17 -15.46 -2.29
CA LYS A 162 31.11 -14.71 -1.44
C LYS A 162 32.23 -15.64 -0.97
N LYS A 163 33.42 -15.08 -0.71
CA LYS A 163 34.56 -15.84 -0.21
C LYS A 163 34.23 -16.45 1.16
N THR A 164 34.44 -17.75 1.32
CA THR A 164 34.21 -18.46 2.60
C THR A 164 35.10 -17.93 3.71
N ALA A 165 36.29 -17.44 3.36
CA ALA A 165 37.23 -16.75 4.27
C ALA A 165 36.66 -15.50 4.98
N TYR A 166 35.49 -14.99 4.56
CA TYR A 166 34.80 -13.88 5.23
C TYR A 166 33.86 -14.31 6.36
N LEU A 167 33.62 -15.61 6.53
CA LEU A 167 32.86 -16.08 7.69
C LEU A 167 33.68 -15.87 8.96
N SER A 168 33.01 -15.37 9.99
CA SER A 168 33.56 -15.20 11.34
C SER A 168 32.42 -15.28 12.36
N ASN A 169 32.71 -15.87 13.52
CA ASN A 169 31.83 -15.88 14.68
C ASN A 169 32.67 -15.92 15.98
N PRO A 170 32.31 -15.18 17.04
CA PRO A 170 33.01 -15.27 18.34
C PRO A 170 32.94 -16.65 18.98
N LYS A 171 31.93 -17.43 18.67
CA LYS A 171 31.80 -18.82 19.11
C LYS A 171 32.41 -19.71 18.04
N GLN A 172 33.58 -20.26 18.36
CA GLN A 172 34.34 -21.15 17.47
C GLN A 172 33.47 -22.27 16.90
N GLU A 173 32.60 -22.87 17.72
CA GLU A 173 31.69 -23.94 17.31
C GLU A 173 30.74 -23.50 16.17
N ILE A 174 30.09 -22.35 16.31
CA ILE A 174 29.17 -21.82 15.29
C ILE A 174 29.94 -21.54 13.99
N PHE A 175 31.09 -20.87 14.12
CA PHE A 175 31.96 -20.59 12.99
C PHE A 175 32.34 -21.88 12.24
N GLU A 176 32.90 -22.88 12.92
CA GLU A 176 33.37 -24.11 12.28
C GLU A 176 32.23 -24.89 11.62
N ASN A 177 31.10 -25.06 12.31
CA ASN A 177 29.96 -25.80 11.79
C ASN A 177 29.43 -25.17 10.50
N LEU A 178 29.26 -23.85 10.50
CA LEU A 178 28.75 -23.13 9.33
C LEU A 178 29.79 -23.02 8.21
N ALA A 179 31.07 -22.78 8.53
CA ALA A 179 32.13 -22.70 7.54
C ALA A 179 32.37 -24.06 6.86
N LYS A 180 32.37 -25.18 7.60
CA LYS A 180 32.43 -26.53 7.02
C LYS A 180 31.23 -26.81 6.10
N ALA A 181 30.03 -26.40 6.49
CA ALA A 181 28.84 -26.55 5.64
C ALA A 181 28.94 -25.73 4.34
N VAL A 182 29.47 -24.51 4.40
CA VAL A 182 29.72 -23.67 3.22
C VAL A 182 30.82 -24.28 2.34
N CYS A 183 31.93 -24.72 2.91
CA CYS A 183 32.99 -25.41 2.16
C CYS A 183 32.44 -26.62 1.41
N GLN A 184 31.65 -27.46 2.09
CA GLN A 184 31.00 -28.61 1.47
C GLN A 184 30.02 -28.21 0.35
N ALA A 185 29.24 -27.15 0.56
CA ALA A 185 28.31 -26.63 -0.44
C ALA A 185 29.01 -26.09 -1.69
N LYS A 186 30.22 -25.54 -1.53
CA LYS A 186 31.02 -24.93 -2.61
C LYS A 186 32.08 -25.86 -3.20
N GLY A 187 32.31 -27.03 -2.61
CA GLY A 187 33.40 -27.94 -2.99
C GLY A 187 34.79 -27.43 -2.61
N GLU A 188 34.89 -26.59 -1.57
CA GLU A 188 36.15 -26.05 -1.06
C GLU A 188 36.71 -26.93 0.08
N ASP A 189 38.03 -26.91 0.25
CA ASP A 189 38.73 -27.63 1.32
C ASP A 189 38.88 -26.70 2.54
N PHE A 190 38.19 -27.02 3.64
CA PHE A 190 38.16 -26.21 4.85
C PHE A 190 39.55 -25.93 5.42
N ASP A 191 40.45 -26.92 5.40
CA ASP A 191 41.78 -26.82 6.00
C ASP A 191 42.75 -25.96 5.16
N LYS A 192 42.38 -25.65 3.91
CA LYS A 192 43.18 -24.83 2.99
C LYS A 192 42.74 -23.36 2.95
N ILE A 193 41.67 -22.99 3.66
CA ILE A 193 41.17 -21.62 3.69
C ILE A 193 41.83 -20.87 4.83
N GLU A 194 42.53 -19.79 4.51
CA GLU A 194 43.00 -18.84 5.50
C GLU A 194 41.83 -17.93 5.91
N PHE A 195 41.22 -18.25 7.05
CA PHE A 195 40.16 -17.43 7.62
C PHE A 195 40.77 -16.18 8.26
N LYS A 196 40.16 -15.02 8.00
CA LYS A 196 40.62 -13.77 8.60
C LYS A 196 40.40 -13.82 10.11
N ALA A 197 41.39 -13.33 10.85
CA ALA A 197 41.27 -13.11 12.28
C ALA A 197 40.03 -12.27 12.57
N GLN A 198 39.35 -12.61 13.67
CA GLN A 198 38.08 -12.05 14.03
C GLN A 198 38.21 -10.54 14.34
N GLU A 199 37.91 -9.70 13.36
CA GLU A 199 37.61 -8.29 13.63
C GLU A 199 36.32 -8.24 14.46
N LYS A 200 36.23 -7.29 15.40
CA LYS A 200 35.04 -7.10 16.23
C LYS A 200 33.82 -6.95 15.32
N TYR A 201 32.97 -7.97 15.27
CA TYR A 201 31.77 -7.96 14.43
C TYR A 201 30.88 -6.79 14.85
N ILE A 202 30.66 -5.85 13.94
CA ILE A 202 29.66 -4.80 14.09
C ILE A 202 28.47 -5.21 13.24
N PRO A 203 27.31 -5.55 13.83
CA PRO A 203 26.12 -5.94 13.08
C PRO A 203 25.69 -4.82 12.12
N THR A 204 25.28 -5.23 10.91
CA THR A 204 24.64 -4.33 9.95
C THR A 204 23.14 -4.33 10.22
N PHE A 205 22.59 -3.17 10.58
CA PHE A 205 21.15 -3.00 10.72
C PHE A 205 20.56 -2.28 9.51
N THR A 206 19.33 -2.64 9.16
CA THR A 206 18.52 -1.93 8.16
C THR A 206 17.57 -0.99 8.89
N PHE A 207 17.58 0.27 8.51
CA PHE A 207 16.73 1.32 9.04
C PHE A 207 15.78 1.76 7.95
N ASN A 208 14.51 1.91 8.31
CA ASN A 208 13.48 2.33 7.38
C ASN A 208 12.50 3.27 8.06
N GLY A 209 11.97 4.22 7.28
CA GLY A 209 11.05 5.24 7.77
C GLY A 209 10.36 5.92 6.61
N TYR A 210 9.72 7.05 6.90
CA TYR A 210 9.06 7.88 5.89
C TYR A 210 9.11 9.35 6.27
N LEU A 211 9.30 10.20 5.26
CA LEU A 211 9.19 11.65 5.41
C LEU A 211 7.87 12.11 4.83
N GLN A 212 7.18 12.99 5.55
CA GLN A 212 5.97 13.66 5.07
C GLN A 212 6.00 15.15 5.42
N THR A 213 5.62 15.99 4.47
CA THR A 213 5.51 17.46 4.67
C THR A 213 4.74 18.11 3.52
N PHE A 214 4.36 19.37 3.67
CA PHE A 214 3.84 20.18 2.57
C PHE A 214 4.94 21.07 2.01
N LEU A 215 5.13 21.00 0.71
CA LEU A 215 6.07 21.85 -0.03
C LEU A 215 5.29 23.02 -0.62
N GLU A 216 5.69 24.24 -0.29
CA GLU A 216 5.05 25.47 -0.79
C GLU A 216 5.29 25.68 -2.29
N GLU A 217 6.44 25.24 -2.79
CA GLU A 217 6.88 25.42 -4.17
C GLU A 217 7.62 24.18 -4.70
N ASN A 218 7.73 24.11 -6.02
CA ASN A 218 8.59 23.13 -6.69
C ASN A 218 10.05 23.42 -6.32
N GLN A 219 10.77 22.41 -5.84
CA GLN A 219 12.15 22.58 -5.41
C GLN A 219 12.95 21.29 -5.54
N GLN A 220 14.28 21.41 -5.58
CA GLN A 220 15.18 20.25 -5.49
C GLN A 220 15.38 19.87 -4.03
N VAL A 221 15.29 18.58 -3.71
CA VAL A 221 15.41 18.05 -2.36
C VAL A 221 16.44 16.93 -2.25
N ASN A 222 17.07 16.83 -1.08
CA ASN A 222 17.84 15.66 -0.66
C ASN A 222 17.13 14.96 0.48
N ILE A 223 17.33 13.64 0.59
CA ILE A 223 17.07 12.89 1.83
C ILE A 223 18.41 12.50 2.43
N GLU A 224 18.70 13.04 3.61
CA GLU A 224 20.00 12.96 4.25
C GLU A 224 19.89 12.28 5.61
N VAL A 225 20.88 11.44 5.94
CA VAL A 225 20.94 10.67 7.19
C VAL A 225 22.07 11.21 8.06
N TYR A 226 21.73 11.52 9.30
CA TYR A 226 22.62 12.06 10.31
C TYR A 226 22.67 11.13 11.52
N ASP A 227 23.83 11.07 12.18
CA ASP A 227 23.96 10.42 13.48
C ASP A 227 23.36 11.27 14.62
N ALA A 228 23.41 10.75 15.85
CA ALA A 228 22.94 11.43 17.05
C ALA A 228 23.68 12.75 17.35
N GLN A 229 24.87 12.96 16.76
CA GLN A 229 25.67 14.18 16.88
C GLN A 229 25.41 15.17 15.73
N ASN A 230 24.40 14.92 14.87
CA ASN A 230 24.12 15.67 13.64
C ASN A 230 25.28 15.68 12.63
N LYS A 231 26.15 14.66 12.63
CA LYS A 231 27.12 14.48 11.55
C LYS A 231 26.45 13.75 10.38
N LEU A 232 26.57 14.30 9.19
CA LEU A 232 26.07 13.68 7.96
C LEU A 232 26.80 12.35 7.72
N LEU A 233 26.04 11.27 7.60
CA LEU A 233 26.56 9.93 7.31
C LEU A 233 26.38 9.55 5.85
N LYS A 234 25.18 9.82 5.31
CA LYS A 234 24.79 9.36 3.98
C LYS A 234 23.69 10.23 3.38
N ILE A 235 23.71 10.36 2.06
CA ILE A 235 22.62 10.92 1.27
C ILE A 235 21.90 9.74 0.60
N ILE A 236 20.60 9.55 0.88
CA ILE A 236 19.77 8.51 0.27
C ILE A 236 19.26 8.96 -1.10
N ILE A 237 18.93 10.25 -1.21
CA ILE A 237 18.42 10.88 -2.43
C ILE A 237 19.11 12.22 -2.57
N GLU A 238 19.59 12.52 -3.77
CA GLU A 238 20.32 13.72 -4.08
C GLU A 238 19.69 14.47 -5.26
N ASN A 239 19.52 15.78 -5.12
CA ASN A 239 19.06 16.73 -6.14
C ASN A 239 17.78 16.32 -6.86
N GLN A 240 16.84 15.69 -6.15
CA GLN A 240 15.60 15.27 -6.76
C GLN A 240 14.60 16.42 -6.85
N GLU A 241 14.00 16.61 -8.02
CA GLU A 241 12.85 17.51 -8.14
C GLU A 241 11.64 16.98 -7.37
N ALA A 242 11.13 17.81 -6.46
CA ALA A 242 9.88 17.62 -5.76
C ALA A 242 8.89 18.73 -6.15
N LYS A 243 7.65 18.34 -6.45
CA LYS A 243 6.58 19.29 -6.79
C LYS A 243 5.98 19.89 -5.52
N ALA A 244 5.46 21.11 -5.63
CA ALA A 244 4.63 21.73 -4.61
C ALA A 244 3.45 20.82 -4.23
N GLY A 245 3.06 20.87 -2.96
CA GLY A 245 2.00 20.06 -2.37
C GLY A 245 2.51 19.04 -1.35
N PHE A 246 1.72 18.01 -1.08
CA PHE A 246 2.03 17.02 -0.07
C PHE A 246 3.13 16.06 -0.57
N PHE A 247 4.28 16.13 0.07
CA PHE A 247 5.39 15.21 -0.13
C PHE A 247 5.24 14.04 0.84
N TYR A 248 5.29 12.81 0.31
CA TYR A 248 5.37 11.60 1.10
C TYR A 248 6.38 10.64 0.45
N ARG A 249 7.33 10.16 1.23
CA ARG A 249 8.30 9.18 0.73
C ARG A 249 8.84 8.27 1.82
N SER A 250 8.78 6.97 1.58
CA SER A 250 9.50 5.97 2.37
C SER A 250 10.98 5.93 1.99
N PHE A 251 11.83 5.62 2.96
CA PHE A 251 13.27 5.45 2.75
C PHE A 251 13.78 4.20 3.47
N LEU A 252 14.93 3.71 3.02
CA LEU A 252 15.65 2.59 3.61
C LEU A 252 17.16 2.82 3.48
N PHE A 253 17.92 2.51 4.53
CA PHE A 253 19.38 2.48 4.50
C PHE A 253 19.93 1.43 5.47
N THR A 254 21.17 1.01 5.25
CA THR A 254 21.87 0.05 6.10
C THR A 254 23.09 0.70 6.74
N GLN A 255 23.38 0.33 7.99
CA GLN A 255 24.55 0.84 8.72
C GLN A 255 25.11 -0.23 9.66
N GLN A 256 26.44 -0.39 9.65
CA GLN A 256 27.15 -1.16 10.67
C GLN A 256 27.26 -0.33 11.93
N ILE A 257 26.44 -0.66 12.93
CA ILE A 257 26.39 0.08 14.19
C ILE A 257 25.82 -0.79 15.31
N GLY A 258 25.86 -0.31 16.56
CA GLY A 258 25.19 -0.97 17.68
C GLY A 258 23.67 -0.96 17.55
N GLU A 259 23.02 -1.94 18.19
CA GLU A 259 21.58 -2.17 18.08
C GLU A 259 20.73 -0.96 18.55
N GLU A 260 21.23 -0.19 19.51
CA GLU A 260 20.56 0.99 20.07
C GLU A 260 20.85 2.29 19.31
N ALA A 261 21.29 2.19 18.05
CA ALA A 261 21.56 3.36 17.23
C ALA A 261 20.28 4.12 16.85
N ILE A 262 20.38 5.44 16.92
CA ILE A 262 19.35 6.39 16.53
C ILE A 262 19.93 7.31 15.45
N PHE A 263 19.15 7.54 14.40
CA PHE A 263 19.50 8.43 13.29
C PHE A 263 18.44 9.50 13.11
N LYS A 264 18.87 10.64 12.58
CA LYS A 264 17.95 11.68 12.08
C LYS A 264 17.96 11.65 10.56
N VAL A 265 16.80 11.43 9.97
CA VAL A 265 16.61 11.48 8.53
C VAL A 265 15.91 12.78 8.19
N LYS A 266 16.52 13.59 7.34
CA LYS A 266 16.05 14.94 7.00
C LYS A 266 15.71 15.02 5.51
N LEU A 267 14.56 15.59 5.20
CA LEU A 267 14.29 16.15 3.89
C LEU A 267 14.86 17.57 3.89
N VAL A 268 15.79 17.87 3.00
CA VAL A 268 16.39 19.22 2.93
C VAL A 268 16.26 19.77 1.52
N ASN A 269 16.07 21.08 1.40
CA ASN A 269 16.18 21.75 0.11
C ASN A 269 17.65 21.69 -0.35
N ALA A 270 17.88 21.16 -1.54
CA ALA A 270 19.22 20.86 -2.05
C ALA A 270 20.08 22.11 -2.24
N ILE A 271 19.45 23.25 -2.52
CA ILE A 271 20.11 24.53 -2.84
C ILE A 271 20.42 25.32 -1.56
N ASN A 272 19.40 25.66 -0.77
CA ASN A 272 19.56 26.54 0.39
C ASN A 272 19.79 25.78 1.72
N LYS A 273 19.78 24.44 1.68
CA LYS A 273 19.97 23.53 2.83
C LYS A 273 18.96 23.69 3.97
N LYS A 274 17.81 24.35 3.73
CA LYS A 274 16.70 24.42 4.70
C LYS A 274 16.14 23.01 4.95
N VAL A 275 15.98 22.64 6.22
CA VAL A 275 15.29 21.40 6.62
C VAL A 275 13.78 21.59 6.41
N LEU A 276 13.19 20.71 5.60
CA LEU A 276 11.77 20.71 5.23
C LEU A 276 10.96 19.69 6.05
N ALA A 277 11.61 18.61 6.48
CA ALA A 277 11.06 17.59 7.38
C ALA A 277 12.21 16.85 8.09
N GLU A 278 11.97 16.36 9.30
CA GLU A 278 12.92 15.54 10.06
C GLU A 278 12.16 14.37 10.71
N GLN A 279 12.75 13.19 10.69
CA GLN A 279 12.26 12.01 11.40
C GLN A 279 13.43 11.35 12.14
N GLU A 280 13.19 10.99 13.40
CA GLU A 280 14.09 10.12 14.15
C GLU A 280 13.78 8.64 13.85
N VAL A 281 14.82 7.85 13.54
CA VAL A 281 14.67 6.43 13.22
C VAL A 281 15.66 5.54 13.99
N ASN A 282 15.18 4.35 14.34
CA ASN A 282 15.96 3.28 14.97
C ASN A 282 15.61 1.92 14.32
N LYS A 283 16.16 0.82 14.83
CA LYS A 283 15.95 -0.54 14.29
C LYS A 283 14.48 -0.97 14.24
N ASN A 284 13.63 -0.39 15.08
CA ASN A 284 12.21 -0.71 15.23
C ASN A 284 11.30 0.25 14.45
N SER A 285 11.85 1.29 13.82
CA SER A 285 11.07 2.19 12.96
C SER A 285 10.45 1.41 11.80
N ILE A 286 9.28 1.84 11.33
CA ILE A 286 8.53 1.19 10.26
C ILE A 286 8.58 2.04 8.99
N ALA A 287 8.69 1.38 7.83
CA ALA A 287 8.78 2.03 6.51
C ALA A 287 7.46 2.66 6.02
N HIS A 288 6.36 2.46 6.74
CA HIS A 288 5.03 2.86 6.31
C HIS A 288 4.26 3.49 7.45
N ASN A 289 3.61 4.62 7.15
CA ASN A 289 2.61 5.19 8.02
C ASN A 289 1.30 4.41 7.85
N GLU A 290 0.87 3.65 8.86
CA GLU A 290 -0.38 2.87 8.79
C GLU A 290 -1.62 3.75 8.62
N ASP A 291 -1.51 5.06 8.89
CA ASP A 291 -2.56 6.05 8.67
C ASP A 291 -2.63 6.53 7.22
N MET A 292 -1.66 6.18 6.37
CA MET A 292 -1.69 6.51 4.95
C MET A 292 -2.42 5.43 4.16
N LYS A 293 -3.15 5.84 3.12
CA LYS A 293 -3.78 4.93 2.17
C LYS A 293 -3.57 5.45 0.76
N LEU A 294 -3.21 4.55 -0.15
CA LEU A 294 -3.29 4.85 -1.57
C LEU A 294 -4.76 4.94 -1.96
N ILE A 295 -5.17 6.10 -2.44
CA ILE A 295 -6.50 6.26 -3.02
C ILE A 295 -6.39 6.06 -4.52
N GLU A 296 -6.97 4.96 -4.96
CA GLU A 296 -7.25 4.66 -6.37
C GLU A 296 -8.75 4.87 -6.61
N SER A 297 -9.12 6.11 -6.94
CA SER A 297 -10.52 6.46 -7.19
C SER A 297 -10.64 7.25 -8.49
N GLU A 298 -11.79 7.14 -9.14
CA GLU A 298 -12.14 7.96 -10.30
C GLU A 298 -13.27 8.90 -9.91
N ASN A 299 -12.99 10.20 -9.90
CA ASN A 299 -13.98 11.23 -9.65
C ASN A 299 -14.40 11.90 -10.95
N LYS A 300 -15.68 12.26 -11.04
CA LYS A 300 -16.23 13.13 -12.09
C LYS A 300 -16.47 14.50 -11.49
N PHE A 301 -15.54 15.41 -11.73
CA PHE A 301 -15.62 16.78 -11.26
C PHE A 301 -16.40 17.63 -12.25
N ILE A 302 -17.47 18.27 -11.79
CA ILE A 302 -18.46 18.93 -12.65
C ILE A 302 -18.74 20.34 -12.15
N PHE A 303 -18.69 21.31 -13.05
CA PHE A 303 -18.90 22.72 -12.76
C PHE A 303 -19.37 23.48 -14.01
N VAL A 304 -19.81 24.72 -13.83
CA VAL A 304 -20.25 25.62 -14.91
C VAL A 304 -19.16 26.67 -15.19
N LEU A 305 -18.96 27.01 -16.46
CA LEU A 305 -18.09 28.10 -16.89
C LEU A 305 -18.92 29.13 -17.66
N ASP A 306 -18.99 30.35 -17.14
CA ASP A 306 -19.75 31.45 -17.74
C ASP A 306 -19.00 32.13 -18.90
N GLU A 307 -17.69 31.90 -19.00
CA GLU A 307 -16.79 32.40 -20.04
C GLU A 307 -15.62 31.42 -20.28
N PRO A 308 -14.86 31.55 -21.38
CA PRO A 308 -13.61 30.79 -21.54
C PRO A 308 -12.64 31.12 -20.39
N THR A 309 -12.07 30.09 -19.76
CA THR A 309 -11.25 30.26 -18.55
C THR A 309 -10.08 29.28 -18.54
N LYS A 310 -8.92 29.74 -18.09
CA LYS A 310 -7.78 28.88 -17.74
C LYS A 310 -7.95 28.37 -16.33
N LEU A 311 -7.87 27.05 -16.16
CA LEU A 311 -8.13 26.40 -14.88
C LEU A 311 -6.90 25.68 -14.32
N ASN A 312 -6.77 25.79 -13.01
CA ASN A 312 -5.89 25.03 -12.15
C ASN A 312 -6.74 24.05 -11.34
N LEU A 313 -6.43 22.76 -11.41
CA LEU A 313 -7.17 21.73 -10.68
C LEU A 313 -6.24 20.99 -9.73
N ALA A 314 -6.60 21.00 -8.45
CA ALA A 314 -5.82 20.38 -7.41
C ALA A 314 -6.68 19.74 -6.31
N LEU A 315 -6.07 18.82 -5.57
CA LEU A 315 -6.59 18.20 -4.37
C LEU A 315 -6.12 19.00 -3.16
N TYR A 316 -7.04 19.37 -2.29
CA TYR A 316 -6.79 20.06 -1.02
C TYR A 316 -7.40 19.28 0.14
N ASP A 317 -6.94 19.52 1.37
CA ASP A 317 -7.69 19.16 2.58
C ASP A 317 -8.73 20.23 2.94
N ASP A 318 -9.41 20.03 4.07
CA ASP A 318 -10.37 20.99 4.64
C ASP A 318 -9.71 22.25 5.22
N GLN A 319 -8.39 22.25 5.41
CA GLN A 319 -7.58 23.40 5.82
C GLN A 319 -6.98 24.15 4.60
N ASN A 320 -7.36 23.77 3.38
CA ASN A 320 -6.84 24.28 2.10
C ASN A 320 -5.33 24.06 1.88
N HIS A 321 -4.71 23.07 2.52
CA HIS A 321 -3.36 22.65 2.16
C HIS A 321 -3.38 21.87 0.84
N LEU A 322 -2.44 22.20 -0.06
CA LEU A 322 -2.31 21.54 -1.36
C LEU A 322 -1.75 20.13 -1.18
N PHE A 323 -2.51 19.12 -1.60
CA PHE A 323 -2.03 17.73 -1.64
C PHE A 323 -1.43 17.37 -2.98
N LYS A 324 -2.14 17.66 -4.07
CA LYS A 324 -1.72 17.26 -5.42
C LYS A 324 -2.30 18.18 -6.47
N THR A 325 -1.45 18.67 -7.36
CA THR A 325 -1.88 19.34 -8.58
C THR A 325 -2.11 18.31 -9.70
N TYR A 326 -3.25 18.39 -10.38
CA TYR A 326 -3.57 17.55 -11.53
C TYR A 326 -3.15 18.21 -12.84
N PHE A 327 -3.48 19.50 -12.99
CA PHE A 327 -3.03 20.32 -14.10
C PHE A 327 -3.06 21.80 -13.69
N THR A 328 -2.29 22.60 -14.43
CA THR A 328 -2.28 24.06 -14.33
C THR A 328 -2.57 24.70 -15.68
N ASP A 329 -3.13 25.90 -15.67
CA ASP A 329 -3.35 26.77 -16.83
C ASP A 329 -4.02 26.09 -18.03
N LYS A 330 -4.90 25.12 -17.77
CA LYS A 330 -5.59 24.39 -18.84
C LYS A 330 -6.79 25.18 -19.31
N GLU A 331 -6.84 25.50 -20.59
CA GLU A 331 -7.93 26.26 -21.21
C GLU A 331 -9.20 25.41 -21.34
N TYR A 332 -10.33 26.00 -20.96
CA TYR A 332 -11.67 25.47 -21.18
C TYR A 332 -12.56 26.57 -21.78
N ASN A 333 -13.44 26.18 -22.70
CA ASN A 333 -14.44 27.10 -23.26
C ASN A 333 -15.60 27.30 -22.29
N LYS A 334 -16.35 28.40 -22.47
CA LYS A 334 -17.66 28.60 -21.84
C LYS A 334 -18.52 27.34 -22.03
N SER A 335 -19.11 26.84 -20.94
CA SER A 335 -19.95 25.66 -20.97
C SER A 335 -20.94 25.67 -19.82
N SER A 336 -22.20 25.32 -20.13
CA SER A 336 -23.23 25.08 -19.12
C SER A 336 -22.94 23.84 -18.25
N GLN A 337 -21.99 22.99 -18.67
CA GLN A 337 -21.49 21.88 -17.88
C GLN A 337 -20.11 21.43 -18.39
N THR A 338 -19.08 21.65 -17.59
CA THR A 338 -17.73 21.10 -17.81
C THR A 338 -17.58 19.85 -16.95
N VAL A 339 -17.13 18.75 -17.55
CA VAL A 339 -16.92 17.47 -16.86
C VAL A 339 -15.45 17.08 -16.98
N ILE A 340 -14.78 16.89 -15.84
CA ILE A 340 -13.40 16.42 -15.77
C ILE A 340 -13.39 15.06 -15.07
N ASN A 341 -12.91 14.05 -15.77
CA ASN A 341 -12.65 12.75 -15.18
C ASN A 341 -11.24 12.76 -14.57
N ILE A 342 -11.14 12.51 -13.27
CA ILE A 342 -9.88 12.50 -12.54
C ILE A 342 -9.66 11.13 -11.94
N ARG A 343 -8.53 10.50 -12.28
CA ARG A 343 -8.04 9.35 -11.55
C ARG A 343 -7.10 9.81 -10.43
N HIS A 344 -7.49 9.52 -9.21
CA HIS A 344 -6.66 9.69 -8.03
C HIS A 344 -5.71 8.51 -7.95
N ASN A 345 -4.43 8.81 -7.83
CA ASN A 345 -3.39 7.86 -7.48
C ASN A 345 -2.44 8.64 -6.57
N VAL A 346 -2.85 8.78 -5.31
CA VAL A 346 -2.16 9.62 -4.32
C VAL A 346 -2.28 8.95 -2.95
N PHE A 347 -1.16 8.92 -2.22
CA PHE A 347 -1.14 8.53 -0.82
C PHE A 347 -1.59 9.72 0.02
N ILE A 348 -2.69 9.57 0.76
CA ILE A 348 -3.17 10.58 1.71
C ILE A 348 -3.56 9.94 3.04
N PRO A 349 -3.59 10.72 4.14
CA PRO A 349 -4.09 10.25 5.42
C PRO A 349 -5.53 9.73 5.37
N LYS A 350 -5.81 8.60 6.02
CA LYS A 350 -7.14 7.94 6.07
C LYS A 350 -8.21 8.80 6.72
N SER A 351 -7.85 9.60 7.71
CA SER A 351 -8.77 10.39 8.55
C SER A 351 -9.14 11.76 7.98
N GLY A 352 -8.55 12.17 6.85
CA GLY A 352 -8.76 13.50 6.27
C GLY A 352 -10.04 13.62 5.44
N THR A 353 -10.56 14.86 5.36
CA THR A 353 -11.54 15.24 4.34
C THR A 353 -10.82 16.01 3.24
N TYR A 354 -11.04 15.60 2.00
CA TYR A 354 -10.34 16.17 0.85
C TYR A 354 -11.30 16.72 -0.17
N PHE A 355 -10.85 17.71 -0.92
CA PHE A 355 -11.62 18.41 -1.94
C PHE A 355 -10.83 18.53 -3.24
N LEU A 356 -11.47 18.21 -4.35
CA LEU A 356 -11.06 18.71 -5.65
C LEU A 356 -11.52 20.16 -5.75
N VAL A 357 -10.59 21.06 -6.06
CA VAL A 357 -10.88 22.48 -6.22
C VAL A 357 -10.33 22.93 -7.57
N ALA A 358 -11.20 23.48 -8.41
CA ALA A 358 -10.81 24.20 -9.61
C ALA A 358 -10.74 25.69 -9.32
N LYS A 359 -9.63 26.31 -9.67
CA LYS A 359 -9.42 27.75 -9.58
C LYS A 359 -9.10 28.33 -10.94
N ASP A 360 -9.51 29.55 -11.21
CA ASP A 360 -9.08 30.29 -12.40
C ASP A 360 -7.63 30.80 -12.26
N GLU A 361 -7.16 31.55 -13.26
CA GLU A 361 -5.83 32.17 -13.28
C GLU A 361 -5.62 33.23 -12.18
N ASN A 362 -6.71 33.81 -11.65
CA ASN A 362 -6.68 34.76 -10.54
C ASN A 362 -6.80 34.07 -9.17
N GLY A 363 -6.90 32.74 -9.14
CA GLY A 363 -7.08 31.95 -7.93
C GLY A 363 -8.51 31.90 -7.40
N LYS A 364 -9.49 32.45 -8.12
CA LYS A 364 -10.91 32.38 -7.75
C LYS A 364 -11.41 30.95 -7.92
N GLU A 365 -12.09 30.43 -6.91
CA GLU A 365 -12.68 29.11 -6.93
C GLU A 365 -13.87 29.06 -7.90
N ILE A 366 -13.77 28.16 -8.89
CA ILE A 366 -14.79 27.90 -9.91
C ILE A 366 -15.67 26.71 -9.50
N GLY A 367 -15.14 25.79 -8.71
CA GLY A 367 -15.91 24.70 -8.15
C GLY A 367 -15.14 23.88 -7.13
N ARG A 368 -15.89 23.16 -6.28
CA ARG A 368 -15.37 22.31 -5.22
C ARG A 368 -16.18 21.04 -5.07
N GLU A 369 -15.51 19.89 -5.02
CA GLU A 369 -16.15 18.60 -4.78
C GLU A 369 -15.38 17.79 -3.73
N ARG A 370 -16.10 17.24 -2.75
CA ARG A 370 -15.51 16.36 -1.73
C ARG A 370 -15.07 15.03 -2.35
N VAL A 371 -13.86 14.59 -2.04
CA VAL A 371 -13.30 13.28 -2.41
C VAL A 371 -13.46 12.31 -1.24
N TYR A 372 -14.05 11.14 -1.52
CA TYR A 372 -14.24 10.08 -0.54
C TYR A 372 -13.03 9.13 -0.53
N THR A 373 -12.55 8.78 0.67
CA THR A 373 -11.29 8.06 0.91
C THR A 373 -11.46 6.63 1.45
N ASP A 374 -12.68 6.29 1.86
CA ASP A 374 -13.07 5.00 2.40
C ASP A 374 -12.88 3.83 1.41
N GLY A 375 -12.66 4.11 0.13
CA GLY A 375 -12.42 3.09 -0.88
C GLY A 375 -13.70 2.37 -1.31
N HIS A 376 -14.87 2.92 -0.97
CA HIS A 376 -16.03 2.61 -1.77
C HIS A 376 -15.72 3.05 -3.20
N LYS A 377 -15.79 2.10 -4.14
CA LYS A 377 -15.86 2.45 -5.57
C LYS A 377 -16.89 3.55 -5.66
N ILE A 378 -16.47 4.73 -6.08
CA ILE A 378 -17.40 5.82 -6.36
C ILE A 378 -18.35 5.22 -7.39
N GLU A 379 -19.57 4.91 -6.95
CA GLU A 379 -20.62 4.52 -7.87
C GLU A 379 -20.65 5.63 -8.90
N ARG A 380 -20.53 5.27 -10.17
CA ARG A 380 -20.64 6.24 -11.25
C ARG A 380 -21.96 6.94 -11.05
N LYS A 381 -21.92 8.16 -10.50
CA LYS A 381 -23.13 8.92 -10.23
C LYS A 381 -23.88 9.00 -11.56
N GLN A 382 -25.11 8.49 -11.58
CA GLN A 382 -25.92 8.53 -12.79
C GLN A 382 -26.24 10.00 -13.08
N MET A 383 -26.18 10.39 -14.36
CA MET A 383 -26.69 11.69 -14.77
C MET A 383 -28.20 11.69 -14.58
N LEU A 384 -28.71 12.57 -13.71
CA LEU A 384 -30.12 12.78 -13.48
C LEU A 384 -30.59 14.03 -14.22
N VAL A 385 -31.85 14.03 -14.67
CA VAL A 385 -32.47 15.17 -15.35
C VAL A 385 -33.56 15.72 -14.47
N GLN A 386 -33.33 16.90 -13.90
CA GLN A 386 -34.31 17.60 -13.10
C GLN A 386 -35.17 18.49 -13.99
N ARG A 387 -36.48 18.49 -13.72
CA ARG A 387 -37.47 19.35 -14.38
C ARG A 387 -38.24 20.13 -13.33
N HIS A 388 -38.43 21.42 -13.55
CA HIS A 388 -39.21 22.28 -12.67
C HIS A 388 -39.83 23.44 -13.46
N ASN A 389 -40.87 24.08 -12.92
CA ASN A 389 -41.50 25.25 -13.53
C ASN A 389 -41.26 26.46 -12.60
N PHE A 390 -40.21 27.23 -12.88
CA PHE A 390 -39.88 28.41 -12.10
C PHE A 390 -40.89 29.51 -12.40
N SER A 391 -41.63 29.96 -11.38
CA SER A 391 -42.73 30.92 -11.56
C SER A 391 -42.37 32.26 -10.93
N VAL A 392 -42.51 33.38 -11.63
CA VAL A 392 -42.16 34.71 -11.11
C VAL A 392 -43.19 35.75 -11.55
N ASN A 393 -43.52 36.70 -10.69
CA ASN A 393 -44.35 37.85 -11.03
C ASN A 393 -43.48 39.11 -11.03
N LEU A 394 -43.24 39.69 -12.21
CA LEU A 394 -42.39 40.85 -12.37
C LEU A 394 -43.24 42.13 -12.35
N VAL A 395 -42.99 43.05 -11.43
CA VAL A 395 -43.70 44.33 -11.37
C VAL A 395 -43.32 45.19 -12.58
N ASP A 396 -42.02 45.30 -12.85
CA ASP A 396 -41.46 46.01 -13.99
C ASP A 396 -40.72 45.06 -14.95
N PRO A 397 -40.55 45.43 -16.23
CA PRO A 397 -39.68 44.70 -17.13
C PRO A 397 -38.24 44.65 -16.60
N VAL A 398 -37.62 43.47 -16.64
CA VAL A 398 -36.23 43.26 -16.26
C VAL A 398 -35.41 43.01 -17.52
N SER A 399 -34.34 43.80 -17.70
CA SER A 399 -33.34 43.55 -18.75
C SER A 399 -32.13 42.82 -18.17
N GLY A 400 -31.61 41.87 -18.93
CA GLY A 400 -30.42 41.11 -18.55
C GLY A 400 -30.64 40.15 -17.38
N ALA A 401 -31.84 39.59 -17.24
CA ALA A 401 -32.14 38.60 -16.22
C ALA A 401 -31.38 37.29 -16.46
N SER A 402 -30.91 36.68 -15.37
CA SER A 402 -30.29 35.36 -15.38
C SER A 402 -31.03 34.44 -14.40
N LEU A 403 -31.12 33.15 -14.73
CA LEU A 403 -31.69 32.11 -13.87
C LEU A 403 -30.68 30.98 -13.72
N ASP A 404 -30.09 30.89 -12.53
CA ASP A 404 -29.03 29.94 -12.21
C ASP A 404 -29.50 28.91 -11.19
N VAL A 405 -28.95 27.71 -11.28
CA VAL A 405 -29.18 26.61 -10.33
C VAL A 405 -27.95 26.44 -9.46
N PHE A 406 -28.13 26.44 -8.15
CA PHE A 406 -27.07 26.21 -7.18
C PHE A 406 -27.35 24.95 -6.35
N ASP A 407 -26.30 24.25 -5.94
CA ASP A 407 -26.41 23.21 -4.92
C ASP A 407 -26.46 23.82 -3.50
N LYS A 408 -26.63 22.97 -2.49
CA LYS A 408 -26.65 23.39 -1.07
C LYS A 408 -25.34 23.99 -0.54
N TYR A 409 -24.25 23.89 -1.28
CA TYR A 409 -22.96 24.48 -0.93
C TYR A 409 -22.72 25.81 -1.67
N GLY A 410 -23.67 26.24 -2.51
CA GLY A 410 -23.56 27.46 -3.31
C GLY A 410 -22.77 27.28 -4.61
N ASN A 411 -22.45 26.05 -5.03
CA ASN A 411 -21.83 25.82 -6.34
C ASN A 411 -22.88 25.93 -7.44
N LYS A 412 -22.53 26.64 -8.52
CA LYS A 412 -23.39 26.73 -9.71
C LYS A 412 -23.42 25.38 -10.44
N VAL A 413 -24.61 24.80 -10.57
CA VAL A 413 -24.88 23.50 -11.20
C VAL A 413 -25.30 23.64 -12.65
N ALA A 414 -26.07 24.69 -12.96
CA ALA A 414 -26.54 24.97 -14.32
C ALA A 414 -26.88 26.46 -14.47
N ASN A 415 -26.80 26.96 -15.71
CA ASN A 415 -27.42 28.20 -16.12
C ASN A 415 -28.63 27.85 -17.00
N ILE A 416 -29.82 28.33 -16.63
CA ILE A 416 -31.08 28.08 -17.36
C ILE A 416 -31.37 29.22 -18.33
N LEU A 417 -31.11 30.45 -17.90
CA LEU A 417 -31.37 31.68 -18.63
C LEU A 417 -30.19 32.62 -18.40
N GLU A 418 -29.72 33.30 -19.44
CA GLU A 418 -28.65 34.27 -19.34
C GLU A 418 -29.03 35.54 -20.10
N ASN A 419 -28.77 36.70 -19.50
CA ASN A 419 -28.89 38.02 -20.11
C ASN A 419 -30.20 38.24 -20.90
N SER A 420 -31.33 37.76 -20.36
CA SER A 420 -32.60 37.75 -21.06
C SER A 420 -33.48 38.93 -20.65
N ALA A 421 -34.23 39.49 -21.60
CA ALA A 421 -35.23 40.51 -21.31
C ALA A 421 -36.56 39.84 -20.95
N LEU A 422 -37.09 40.14 -19.76
CA LEU A 422 -38.37 39.63 -19.27
C LEU A 422 -39.34 40.79 -19.11
N HIS A 423 -40.47 40.75 -19.82
CA HIS A 423 -41.54 41.73 -19.66
C HIS A 423 -42.28 41.56 -18.31
N HIS A 424 -42.91 42.62 -17.82
CA HIS A 424 -43.73 42.63 -16.60
C HIS A 424 -44.87 41.57 -16.62
N GLY A 425 -45.36 41.24 -15.43
CA GLY A 425 -46.44 40.29 -15.17
C GLY A 425 -45.96 38.90 -14.79
N TYR A 426 -46.92 37.98 -14.70
CA TYR A 426 -46.67 36.60 -14.30
C TYR A 426 -46.00 35.80 -15.43
N ARG A 427 -44.97 35.04 -15.08
CA ARG A 427 -44.17 34.21 -15.98
C ARG A 427 -43.95 32.84 -15.36
N ILE A 428 -44.01 31.82 -16.21
CA ILE A 428 -43.57 30.47 -15.88
C ILE A 428 -42.44 30.13 -16.85
N ILE A 429 -41.28 29.78 -16.31
CA ILE A 429 -40.09 29.38 -17.06
C ILE A 429 -39.87 27.89 -16.83
N PRO A 430 -40.12 27.04 -17.84
CA PRO A 430 -39.78 25.62 -17.76
C PRO A 430 -38.26 25.47 -17.61
N THR A 431 -37.82 24.82 -16.55
CA THR A 431 -36.40 24.57 -16.28
C THR A 431 -36.11 23.08 -16.45
N VAL A 432 -35.04 22.79 -17.19
CA VAL A 432 -34.52 21.42 -17.38
C VAL A 432 -33.02 21.48 -17.23
N PHE A 433 -32.46 20.74 -16.27
CA PHE A 433 -31.02 20.67 -16.08
C PHE A 433 -30.57 19.25 -15.72
N LYS A 434 -29.29 18.99 -16.02
CA LYS A 434 -28.64 17.70 -15.76
C LYS A 434 -27.69 17.84 -14.58
N HIS A 435 -27.74 16.92 -13.63
CA HIS A 435 -26.81 16.89 -12.50
C HIS A 435 -26.35 15.47 -12.17
N TYR A 436 -25.30 15.39 -11.37
CA TYR A 436 -24.72 14.13 -10.92
C TYR A 436 -24.71 14.02 -9.40
N LEU A 437 -25.37 14.92 -8.66
CA LEU A 437 -25.32 14.93 -7.20
C LEU A 437 -26.13 13.79 -6.51
N GLY A 438 -26.85 12.97 -7.28
CA GLY A 438 -27.73 11.90 -6.76
C GLY A 438 -29.16 12.37 -6.46
N HIS A 439 -30.03 11.43 -6.13
CA HIS A 439 -31.42 11.71 -5.74
C HIS A 439 -31.50 12.40 -4.36
N GLY A 440 -32.57 13.15 -4.11
CA GLY A 440 -32.84 13.81 -2.82
C GLY A 440 -31.97 15.04 -2.54
N GLN A 441 -31.25 15.55 -3.54
CA GLN A 441 -30.41 16.74 -3.37
C GLN A 441 -31.23 18.02 -3.45
N THR A 442 -30.91 19.00 -2.60
CA THR A 442 -31.56 20.32 -2.64
C THR A 442 -30.87 21.23 -3.65
N PHE A 443 -31.67 21.88 -4.50
CA PHE A 443 -31.23 22.88 -5.47
C PHE A 443 -31.93 24.21 -5.22
N TYR A 444 -31.19 25.30 -5.45
CA TYR A 444 -31.66 26.68 -5.32
C TYR A 444 -31.66 27.31 -6.70
N LEU A 445 -32.84 27.63 -7.22
CA LEU A 445 -33.01 28.32 -8.50
C LEU A 445 -33.10 29.80 -8.20
N ARG A 446 -32.07 30.56 -8.56
CA ARG A 446 -31.98 32.00 -8.29
C ARG A 446 -32.11 32.78 -9.58
N MET A 447 -33.12 33.64 -9.64
CA MET A 447 -33.25 34.64 -10.69
C MET A 447 -32.63 35.95 -10.22
N THR A 448 -31.71 36.51 -11.00
CA THR A 448 -31.07 37.80 -10.74
C THR A 448 -31.24 38.76 -11.92
N ASP A 449 -31.14 40.07 -11.66
CA ASP A 449 -31.07 41.09 -12.70
C ASP A 449 -29.64 41.24 -13.28
N LYS A 450 -29.46 42.16 -14.24
CA LYS A 450 -28.15 42.44 -14.85
C LYS A 450 -27.06 42.92 -13.87
N ASN A 451 -27.45 43.40 -12.70
CA ASN A 451 -26.53 43.85 -11.65
C ASN A 451 -26.29 42.75 -10.60
N GLY A 452 -26.85 41.55 -10.79
CA GLY A 452 -26.77 40.44 -9.85
C GLY A 452 -27.72 40.55 -8.66
N ILE A 453 -28.68 41.48 -8.66
CA ILE A 453 -29.66 41.64 -7.59
C ILE A 453 -30.67 40.48 -7.68
N LEU A 454 -30.87 39.77 -6.56
CA LEU A 454 -31.82 38.67 -6.47
C LEU A 454 -33.26 39.17 -6.66
N ILE A 455 -33.94 38.63 -7.68
CA ILE A 455 -35.35 38.87 -7.97
C ILE A 455 -36.22 37.84 -7.25
N LYS A 456 -35.86 36.56 -7.37
CA LYS A 456 -36.61 35.45 -6.77
C LYS A 456 -35.71 34.22 -6.59
N GLU A 457 -35.97 33.43 -5.55
CA GLU A 457 -35.42 32.10 -5.35
C GLU A 457 -36.54 31.05 -5.22
N ASP A 458 -36.37 29.88 -5.84
CA ASP A 458 -37.17 28.67 -5.58
C ASP A 458 -36.24 27.55 -5.09
N ILE A 459 -36.69 26.75 -4.11
CA ILE A 459 -35.96 25.59 -3.59
C ILE A 459 -36.66 24.32 -4.08
N ILE A 460 -35.90 23.40 -4.67
CA ILE A 460 -36.44 22.12 -5.16
C ILE A 460 -35.59 20.95 -4.68
N GLU A 461 -36.23 19.81 -4.46
CA GLU A 461 -35.55 18.54 -4.24
C GLU A 461 -35.39 17.77 -5.56
N GLY A 462 -34.19 17.26 -5.79
CA GLY A 462 -33.80 16.44 -6.92
C GLY A 462 -34.55 15.11 -6.87
N LYS A 463 -35.32 14.82 -7.92
CA LYS A 463 -36.13 13.60 -8.02
C LYS A 463 -35.41 12.46 -8.67
#